data_AF-A0A1S8A8S6-F1
#
_entry.id   AF-A0A1S8A8S6-F1
#
_cell.length_a   1.000
_cell.length_b   1.000
_cell.length_c   1.000
_cell.angle_alpha   90.00
_cell.angle_beta   90.00
_cell.angle_gamma   90.00
#
_symmetry.space_group_name_H-M   'P 1'
#
loop_
_entity.id
_entity.type
_entity.pdbx_description
1 polymer ?
#
loop_
_entity_poly.entity_id
_entity_poly.type
_entity_poly.pdbx_seq_one_letter_code
_entity_poly.pdbx_strand_id
1 'polypeptide(L)'
;MPRTLLLCFLHGFKGSDNTFRTFPEDLQAQVAKQLPNDNVESIVYPRYETKGELGQCSVTFLAWLKERVLDVRKARCEKPWPADDREVGVVLVAHSMG
;
A
#
# COMPACT_ATOMS: atom_id res chain seq x y z
N MET A 1 -10.36 2.32 -18.09
CA MET A 1 -9.35 1.45 -17.46
C MET A 1 -9.85 1.13 -16.06
N PRO A 2 -9.72 -0.11 -15.57
CA PRO A 2 -10.09 -0.46 -14.20
C PRO A 2 -9.21 0.35 -13.23
N ARG A 3 -9.82 0.87 -12.16
CA ARG A 3 -9.05 1.54 -11.10
C ARG A 3 -8.22 0.49 -10.36
N THR A 4 -7.22 0.92 -9.60
CA THR A 4 -6.44 0.03 -8.74
C THR A 4 -6.64 0.42 -7.28
N LEU A 5 -7.04 -0.54 -6.46
CA LEU A 5 -7.05 -0.43 -5.01
C LEU A 5 -5.78 -1.08 -4.45
N LEU A 6 -4.92 -0.27 -3.85
CA LEU A 6 -3.69 -0.71 -3.22
C LEU A 6 -3.89 -0.90 -1.71
N LEU A 7 -3.83 -2.15 -1.26
CA LEU A 7 -3.84 -2.52 0.15
C LEU A 7 -2.41 -2.42 0.68
N CYS A 8 -2.12 -1.39 1.47
CA CYS A 8 -0.80 -1.16 2.04
C CYS A 8 -0.78 -1.66 3.49
N PHE A 9 0.01 -2.69 3.76
CA PHE A 9 0.11 -3.30 5.09
C PHE A 9 1.26 -2.68 5.89
N LEU A 10 0.95 -2.23 7.11
CA LEU A 10 1.91 -1.60 8.01
C LEU A 10 2.02 -2.41 9.28
N HIS A 11 3.19 -3.01 9.48
CA HIS A 11 3.47 -3.76 10.69
C HIS A 11 3.85 -2.84 11.86
N GLY A 12 3.58 -3.28 13.08
CA GLY A 12 4.06 -2.61 14.29
C GLY A 12 5.56 -2.80 14.54
N PHE A 13 6.01 -2.45 15.75
CA PHE A 13 7.41 -2.54 16.16
C PHE A 13 8.02 -3.93 15.95
N LYS A 14 9.22 -3.97 15.35
CA LYS A 14 9.95 -5.20 14.98
C LYS A 14 9.19 -6.14 14.02
N GLY A 15 8.12 -5.67 13.39
CA GLY A 15 7.51 -6.40 12.29
C GLY A 15 8.50 -6.64 11.15
N SER A 16 8.23 -7.68 10.38
CA SER A 16 8.96 -8.07 9.17
C SER A 16 7.98 -8.53 8.10
N ASP A 17 8.50 -8.99 6.96
CA ASP A 17 7.70 -9.57 5.87
C ASP A 17 6.86 -10.77 6.34
N ASN A 18 7.25 -11.43 7.44
CA ASN A 18 6.51 -12.53 8.05
C ASN A 18 5.42 -12.09 9.04
N THR A 19 5.22 -10.79 9.28
CA THR A 19 4.20 -10.29 10.23
C THR A 19 2.81 -10.73 9.82
N PHE A 20 2.50 -10.57 8.54
CA PHE A 20 1.18 -10.81 8.00
C PHE A 20 1.03 -12.21 7.40
N ARG A 21 2.14 -12.91 7.13
CA ARG A 21 2.13 -14.24 6.49
C ARG A 21 1.28 -14.20 5.22
N THR A 22 0.27 -15.06 5.10
CA THR A 22 -0.65 -15.13 3.94
C THR A 22 -1.79 -14.11 3.98
N PHE A 23 -1.91 -13.34 5.08
CA PHE A 23 -3.03 -12.41 5.25
C PHE A 23 -3.14 -11.36 4.14
N PRO A 24 -2.04 -10.78 3.60
CA PRO A 24 -2.12 -9.84 2.49
C PRO A 24 -2.71 -10.46 1.23
N GLU A 25 -2.27 -11.66 0.86
CA GLU A 25 -2.78 -12.38 -0.30
C GLU A 25 -4.24 -12.81 -0.10
N ASP A 26 -4.58 -13.31 1.08
CA ASP A 26 -5.93 -13.73 1.43
C ASP A 26 -6.90 -12.55 1.37
N LEU A 27 -6.54 -11.40 1.96
CA LEU A 27 -7.37 -10.20 1.92
C LEU A 27 -7.49 -9.63 0.51
N GLN A 28 -6.39 -9.57 -0.24
CA GLN A 28 -6.40 -9.14 -1.63
C GLN A 28 -7.37 -9.98 -2.45
N ALA A 29 -7.31 -11.32 -2.34
CA ALA A 29 -8.19 -12.22 -3.06
C ALA A 29 -9.67 -12.06 -2.68
N GLN A 30 -9.97 -11.82 -1.40
CA GLN A 30 -11.34 -11.57 -0.95
C GLN A 30 -11.88 -10.23 -1.45
N VAL A 31 -11.08 -9.16 -1.38
CA VAL A 31 -11.47 -7.83 -1.85
C VAL A 31 -11.64 -7.82 -3.37
N ALA A 32 -10.75 -8.49 -4.11
CA ALA A 32 -10.85 -8.61 -5.58
C ALA A 32 -12.16 -9.28 -6.02
N LYS A 33 -12.64 -10.29 -5.28
CA LYS A 33 -13.95 -10.92 -5.55
C LYS A 33 -15.13 -9.95 -5.38
N GLN A 34 -15.01 -8.98 -4.47
CA GLN A 34 -16.05 -7.97 -4.23
C GLN A 34 -15.97 -6.79 -5.20
N LEU A 35 -14.83 -6.59 -5.86
CA LEU A 35 -14.56 -5.48 -6.77
C LEU A 35 -14.16 -6.01 -8.17
N PRO A 36 -15.05 -6.71 -8.89
CA PRO A 36 -14.71 -7.41 -10.14
C PRO A 36 -14.29 -6.47 -11.29
N ASN A 37 -14.59 -5.17 -11.18
CA ASN A 37 -14.26 -4.15 -12.19
C ASN A 37 -12.99 -3.37 -11.86
N ASP A 38 -12.37 -3.62 -10.70
CA ASP A 38 -11.17 -2.93 -10.25
C ASP A 38 -10.02 -3.94 -10.05
N ASN A 39 -8.79 -3.47 -10.18
CA ASN A 39 -7.62 -4.22 -9.77
C ASN A 39 -7.42 -4.07 -8.27
N VAL A 40 -7.02 -5.15 -7.61
CA VAL A 40 -6.63 -5.11 -6.20
C VAL A 40 -5.22 -5.65 -6.09
N GLU A 41 -4.34 -4.84 -5.49
CA GLU A 41 -2.96 -5.18 -5.22
C GLU A 41 -2.68 -5.05 -3.73
N SER A 42 -1.71 -5.81 -3.21
CA SER A 42 -1.24 -5.68 -1.84
C SER A 42 0.27 -5.45 -1.81
N ILE A 43 0.71 -4.60 -0.88
CA ILE A 43 2.12 -4.35 -0.59
C ILE A 43 2.33 -4.30 0.91
N VAL A 44 3.49 -4.75 1.37
CA VAL A 44 3.87 -4.68 2.79
C VAL A 44 4.96 -3.62 2.93
N TYR A 45 4.75 -2.67 3.84
CA TYR A 45 5.79 -1.71 4.20
C TYR A 45 6.97 -2.46 4.81
N PRO A 46 8.20 -2.31 4.29
CA PRO A 46 9.35 -3.05 4.78
C PRO A 46 9.67 -2.70 6.23
N ARG A 47 10.36 -3.63 6.88
CA ARG A 47 10.87 -3.45 8.24
C ARG A 47 11.68 -2.16 8.36
N TYR A 48 11.19 -1.24 9.18
CA TYR A 48 11.90 -0.04 9.58
C TYR A 48 12.37 -0.17 11.02
N GLU A 49 13.57 0.32 11.31
CA GLU A 49 14.00 0.50 12.69
C GLU A 49 13.28 1.73 13.23
N THR A 50 12.47 1.58 14.29
CA THR A 50 11.89 2.72 15.02
C THR A 50 12.95 3.43 15.88
N LYS A 51 14.22 3.47 15.43
CA LYS A 51 15.27 4.26 16.09
C LYS A 51 15.11 5.69 15.61
N GLY A 52 14.37 6.50 16.36
CA GLY A 52 14.14 7.91 16.05
C GLY A 52 12.74 8.39 16.47
N GLU A 53 12.40 9.62 16.09
CA GLU A 53 11.07 10.17 16.34
C GLU A 53 10.02 9.57 15.40
N LEU A 54 8.85 9.23 15.95
CA LEU A 54 7.73 8.65 15.19
C LEU A 54 7.32 9.52 13.99
N GLY A 55 7.42 10.85 14.12
CA GLY A 55 7.13 11.78 13.03
C GLY A 55 8.01 11.56 11.81
N GLN A 56 9.31 11.28 12.01
CA GLN A 56 10.22 11.00 10.92
C GLN A 56 9.89 9.66 10.24
N CYS A 57 9.46 8.65 11.01
CA CYS A 57 9.01 7.38 10.46
C CYS A 57 7.79 7.57 9.55
N SER A 58 6.82 8.39 9.97
CA SER A 58 5.63 8.70 9.15
C SER A 58 5.98 9.45 7.86
N VAL A 59 6.94 10.37 7.91
CA VAL A 59 7.43 11.08 6.70
C VAL A 59 8.10 10.10 5.74
N THR A 60 8.96 9.22 6.24
CA THR A 60 9.62 8.18 5.42
C THR A 60 8.60 7.20 4.83
N PHE A 61 7.62 6.76 5.62
CA PHE A 61 6.53 5.92 5.13
C PHE A 61 5.73 6.61 4.02
N LEU A 62 5.34 7.88 4.22
CA LEU A 62 4.59 8.63 3.21
C LEU A 62 5.38 8.78 1.90
N ALA A 63 6.68 9.04 1.98
CA ALA A 63 7.54 9.11 0.80
C ALA A 63 7.57 7.77 0.06
N TRP A 64 7.79 6.67 0.79
CA TRP A 64 7.78 5.32 0.23
C TRP A 64 6.43 4.97 -0.42
N LEU A 65 5.32 5.28 0.24
CA LEU A 65 3.98 4.99 -0.27
C LEU A 65 3.69 5.78 -1.56
N LYS A 66 4.09 7.06 -1.61
CA LYS A 66 3.95 7.89 -2.81
C LYS A 66 4.66 7.27 -4.01
N GLU A 67 5.87 6.76 -3.83
CA GLU A 67 6.59 6.08 -4.90
C GLU A 67 5.86 4.82 -5.37
N ARG A 68 5.35 3.98 -4.45
CA ARG A 68 4.61 2.76 -4.82
C ARG A 68 3.33 3.07 -5.58
N VAL A 69 2.60 4.12 -5.18
CA VAL A 69 1.42 4.60 -5.91
C VAL A 69 1.79 5.09 -7.31
N LEU A 70 2.92 5.79 -7.46
CA LEU A 70 3.41 6.25 -8.77
C LEU A 70 3.81 5.07 -9.67
N ASP A 71 4.44 4.03 -9.13
CA ASP A 71 4.82 2.84 -9.88
C ASP A 71 3.57 2.10 -10.40
N VAL A 72 2.59 1.85 -9.53
CA VAL A 72 1.30 1.24 -9.90
C VAL A 72 0.59 2.08 -10.96
N ARG A 73 0.58 3.41 -10.79
CA ARG A 73 -0.03 4.31 -11.76
C ARG A 73 0.67 4.22 -13.12
N LYS A 74 2.00 4.31 -13.17
CA LYS A 74 2.77 4.23 -14.43
C LYS A 74 2.54 2.90 -15.15
N ALA A 75 2.42 1.80 -14.40
CA ALA A 75 2.20 0.48 -14.97
C ALA A 75 0.80 0.30 -15.56
N ARG A 76 -0.21 1.07 -15.10
CA ARG A 76 -1.63 0.81 -15.40
C ARG A 76 -2.39 2.00 -16.00
N CYS A 77 -1.80 3.18 -16.03
CA CYS A 77 -2.42 4.42 -16.48
C CYS A 77 -1.48 5.22 -17.37
N GLU A 78 -1.94 5.54 -18.57
CA GLU A 78 -1.19 6.34 -19.56
C GLU A 78 -1.38 7.85 -19.36
N LYS A 79 -2.22 8.27 -18.39
CA LYS A 79 -2.53 9.68 -18.17
C LYS A 79 -1.29 10.44 -17.66
N PRO A 80 -0.96 11.61 -18.24
CA PRO A 80 0.18 12.41 -17.84
C PRO A 80 0.06 12.94 -16.40
N TRP A 81 1.21 13.26 -15.80
CA TRP A 81 1.34 13.86 -14.47
C TRP A 81 1.29 15.40 -14.54
N PRO A 82 0.73 16.12 -13.54
CA PRO A 82 0.14 15.66 -12.28
C PRO A 82 -1.24 15.03 -12.44
N ALA A 83 -1.48 13.95 -11.70
CA ALA A 83 -2.76 13.29 -11.66
C ALA A 83 -3.78 14.10 -10.85
N ASP A 84 -4.92 14.43 -11.45
CA ASP A 84 -6.11 14.97 -10.77
C ASP A 84 -7.14 13.87 -10.44
N ASP A 85 -6.94 12.68 -11.02
CA ASP A 85 -7.90 11.59 -10.93
C ASP A 85 -7.73 10.73 -9.66
N ARG A 86 -8.59 9.71 -9.55
CA ARG A 86 -8.54 8.72 -8.47
C ARG A 86 -8.22 7.32 -8.98
N GLU A 87 -7.42 7.16 -10.03
CA GLU A 87 -7.15 5.86 -10.67
C GLU A 87 -6.45 4.86 -9.74
N VAL A 88 -5.70 5.34 -8.74
CA VAL A 88 -5.12 4.51 -7.67
C VAL A 88 -5.67 4.99 -6.33
N GLY A 89 -6.47 4.14 -5.67
CA GLY A 89 -6.90 4.32 -4.29
C GLY A 89 -5.99 3.53 -3.34
N VAL A 90 -5.77 4.04 -2.13
CA VAL A 90 -4.96 3.35 -1.11
C VAL A 90 -5.81 3.09 0.13
N VAL A 91 -5.71 1.86 0.67
CA VAL A 91 -6.22 1.50 1.99
C VAL A 91 -5.04 1.08 2.85
N LEU A 92 -4.90 1.69 4.02
CA LEU A 92 -3.88 1.32 5.00
C LEU A 92 -4.43 0.20 5.91
N VAL A 93 -3.71 -0.91 5.97
CA VAL A 93 -4.00 -2.05 6.85
C VAL A 93 -2.91 -2.10 7.91
N ALA A 94 -3.16 -1.40 9.02
CA ALA A 94 -2.20 -1.17 10.08
C ALA A 94 -2.37 -2.13 11.26
N HIS A 95 -1.26 -2.65 11.79
CA HIS A 95 -1.23 -3.48 12.99
C HIS A 95 -0.44 -2.79 14.12
N SER A 96 -1.08 -2.61 15.27
CA SER A 96 -0.49 -1.99 16.47
C SER A 96 0.00 -0.56 16.21
N MET A 97 1.31 -0.28 16.24
CA MET A 97 1.89 1.04 15.95
C MET A 97 2.07 1.35 14.45
N GLY A 98 1.68 0.41 13.58
CA GLY A 98 1.66 0.64 12.13
C GLY A 98 0.57 1.63 11.72
#